data_AF-A0A496AV11-F1
#
_entry.id   AF-A0A496AV11-F1
#
_cell.length_a   1.000
_cell.length_b   1.000
_cell.length_c   1.000
_cell.angle_alpha   90.00
_cell.angle_beta   90.00
_cell.angle_gamma   90.00
#
_symmetry.space_group_name_H-M   'P 1'
#
loop_
_entity.id
_entity.type
_entity.pdbx_description
1 polymer ?
#
loop_
_entity_poly.entity_id
_entity_poly.type
_entity_poly.pdbx_seq_one_letter_code
_entity_poly.pdbx_strand_id
1 'polypeptide(L)'
;MQSLFENARTDQTSFRHYVKAEFSKIRKEITEPAVEDQDFFPAPDLVFNDALFLMETLFISGIPSPDISWTEDGILNFKWHLEDGIAMLEIYGDGLVVYDVTRDDERPDEVSFTLTDTASLQDCLAKLNRLFQ
;
A
#
# COMPACT_ATOMS: atom_id res chain seq x y z
N MET A 1 2.54 10.46 -27.27
CA MET A 1 1.80 10.49 -26.00
C MET A 1 2.67 9.72 -25.01
N GLN A 2 3.62 10.39 -24.36
CA GLN A 2 4.53 9.75 -23.42
C GLN A 2 3.77 9.49 -22.12
N SER A 3 3.76 8.23 -21.71
CA SER A 3 3.12 7.77 -20.48
C SER A 3 3.75 8.48 -19.28
N LEU A 4 2.91 9.09 -18.44
CA LEU A 4 3.32 9.72 -17.16
C LEU A 4 4.08 8.76 -16.22
N PHE A 5 4.05 7.46 -16.51
CA PHE A 5 4.73 6.41 -15.73
C PHE A 5 6.27 6.40 -15.89
N GLU A 6 6.84 6.87 -17.01
CA GLU A 6 8.31 6.83 -17.20
C GLU A 6 9.04 7.97 -16.48
N ASN A 7 8.40 9.12 -16.28
CA ASN A 7 9.00 10.25 -15.55
C ASN A 7 8.83 10.17 -14.03
N ALA A 8 8.02 9.25 -13.53
CA ALA A 8 7.82 9.06 -12.09
C ALA A 8 9.07 8.49 -11.39
N ARG A 9 10.01 7.87 -12.13
CA ARG A 9 11.25 7.29 -11.56
C ARG A 9 12.28 8.32 -11.09
N THR A 10 12.12 9.62 -11.34
CA THR A 10 13.22 10.60 -11.11
C THR A 10 12.93 11.74 -10.14
N ASP A 11 11.70 11.96 -9.67
CA ASP A 11 11.40 13.01 -8.68
C ASP A 11 10.42 12.55 -7.59
N GLN A 12 10.96 12.42 -6.37
CA GLN A 12 10.21 12.07 -5.16
C GLN A 12 9.06 13.04 -4.88
N THR A 13 9.20 14.32 -5.24
CA THR A 13 8.15 15.33 -5.02
C THR A 13 6.94 15.06 -5.92
N SER A 14 7.19 14.79 -7.20
CA SER A 14 6.14 14.42 -8.16
C SER A 14 5.44 13.13 -7.77
N PHE A 15 6.20 12.11 -7.33
CA PHE A 15 5.62 10.86 -6.80
C PHE A 15 4.73 11.11 -5.58
N ARG A 16 5.22 11.87 -4.59
CA ARG A 16 4.45 12.25 -3.40
C ARG A 16 3.14 12.95 -3.78
N HIS A 17 3.16 13.89 -4.73
CA HIS A 17 1.95 14.57 -5.19
C HIS A 17 0.96 13.61 -5.85
N TYR A 18 1.45 12.68 -6.67
CA TYR A 18 0.62 11.65 -7.29
C TYR A 18 -0.07 10.76 -6.24
N VAL A 19 0.70 10.21 -5.29
CA VAL A 19 0.14 9.34 -4.23
C VAL A 19 -0.90 10.08 -3.39
N LYS A 20 -0.64 11.35 -3.02
CA LYS A 20 -1.62 12.17 -2.31
C LYS A 20 -2.90 12.38 -3.11
N ALA A 21 -2.82 12.53 -4.43
CA ALA A 21 -3.99 12.66 -5.28
C ALA A 21 -4.80 11.36 -5.32
N GLU A 22 -4.16 10.19 -5.42
CA GLU A 22 -4.84 8.89 -5.36
C GLU A 22 -5.53 8.68 -4.02
N PHE A 23 -4.85 8.93 -2.89
CA PHE A 23 -5.48 8.83 -1.57
C PHE A 23 -6.63 9.83 -1.38
N SER A 24 -6.57 11.00 -2.00
CA SER A 24 -7.68 11.96 -1.96
C SER A 24 -8.92 11.45 -2.71
N LYS A 25 -8.75 10.70 -3.81
CA LYS A 25 -9.87 10.05 -4.52
C LYS A 25 -10.48 8.95 -3.67
N ILE A 26 -9.65 8.05 -3.14
CA ILE A 26 -10.07 6.97 -2.24
C ILE A 26 -10.82 7.53 -1.04
N ARG A 27 -10.28 8.56 -0.38
CA ARG A 27 -10.96 9.25 0.73
C ARG A 27 -12.33 9.80 0.34
N LYS A 28 -12.46 10.39 -0.86
CA LYS A 28 -13.73 10.94 -1.32
C LYS A 28 -14.77 9.84 -1.51
N GLU A 29 -14.40 8.73 -2.16
CA GLU A 29 -15.27 7.56 -2.39
C GLU A 29 -15.74 6.95 -1.07
N ILE A 30 -14.85 6.90 -0.08
CA ILE A 30 -15.10 6.48 1.29
C ILE A 30 -16.10 7.43 1.96
N THR A 31 -15.86 8.75 1.98
CA THR A 31 -16.73 9.70 2.70
C THR A 31 -18.07 10.03 2.05
N GLU A 32 -18.22 9.77 0.75
CA GLU A 32 -19.46 9.95 -0.02
C GLU A 32 -19.88 8.60 -0.61
N PRO A 33 -20.26 7.61 0.23
CA PRO A 33 -20.62 6.29 -0.28
C PRO A 33 -21.84 6.43 -1.19
N ALA A 34 -21.84 5.68 -2.31
CA ALA A 34 -22.90 5.75 -3.31
C ALA A 34 -24.28 5.29 -2.79
N VAL A 35 -24.33 4.72 -1.58
CA VAL A 35 -25.51 4.22 -0.87
C VAL A 35 -25.35 4.55 0.61
N GLU A 36 -26.44 4.91 1.31
CA GLU A 36 -26.47 5.11 2.77
C GLU A 36 -26.22 3.77 3.51
N ASP A 37 -24.98 3.29 3.52
CA ASP A 37 -24.59 2.19 4.40
C ASP A 37 -24.27 2.75 5.80
N GLN A 38 -25.05 2.32 6.79
CA GLN A 38 -25.06 2.87 8.15
C GLN A 38 -23.89 2.40 9.03
N ASP A 39 -23.08 1.46 8.55
CA ASP A 39 -21.96 0.85 9.30
C ASP A 39 -20.59 1.30 8.78
N PHE A 40 -20.50 2.54 8.28
CA PHE A 40 -19.29 3.10 7.74
C PHE A 40 -18.37 3.67 8.82
N PHE A 41 -17.20 3.05 9.00
CA PHE A 41 -16.14 3.57 9.87
C PHE A 41 -15.19 4.44 9.04
N PRO A 42 -15.15 5.77 9.24
CA PRO A 42 -14.23 6.62 8.52
C PRO A 42 -12.80 6.19 8.84
N ALA A 43 -12.02 5.95 7.78
CA ALA A 43 -10.57 5.80 7.83
C ALA A 43 -9.96 6.86 8.77
N PRO A 44 -9.23 6.49 9.83
CA PRO A 44 -8.44 7.45 10.57
C PRO A 44 -7.46 8.12 9.60
N ASP A 45 -7.34 9.46 9.65
CA ASP A 45 -6.34 10.21 8.86
C ASP A 45 -4.92 9.63 9.05
N LEU A 46 -4.68 8.94 10.16
CA LEU A 46 -3.45 8.22 10.47
C LEU A 46 -3.11 7.15 9.42
N VAL A 47 -4.07 6.35 8.94
CA VAL A 47 -3.83 5.29 7.93
C VAL A 47 -3.25 5.87 6.65
N PHE A 48 -3.77 7.01 6.19
CA PHE A 48 -3.28 7.64 4.96
C PHE A 48 -1.88 8.25 5.11
N ASN A 49 -1.52 8.72 6.31
CA ASN A 49 -0.17 9.21 6.58
C ASN A 49 0.85 8.05 6.60
N ASP A 50 0.47 6.96 7.26
CA ASP A 50 1.26 5.72 7.35
C ASP A 50 1.46 5.11 5.95
N ALA A 51 0.39 5.07 5.17
CA ALA A 51 0.42 4.65 3.78
C ALA A 51 1.28 5.54 2.88
N LEU A 52 1.26 6.85 3.08
CA LEU A 52 2.09 7.78 2.31
C LEU A 52 3.57 7.53 2.61
N PHE A 53 3.91 7.34 3.88
CA PHE A 53 5.26 6.98 4.31
C PHE A 53 5.71 5.66 3.67
N LEU A 54 4.85 4.63 3.68
CA LEU A 54 5.13 3.33 3.08
C LEU A 54 5.32 3.44 1.56
N MET A 55 4.46 4.16 0.83
CA MET A 55 4.60 4.37 -0.61
C MET A 55 5.91 5.07 -0.97
N GLU A 56 6.32 6.08 -0.21
CA GLU A 56 7.61 6.75 -0.42
C GLU A 56 8.78 5.80 -0.15
N THR A 57 8.67 4.96 0.86
CA THR A 57 9.69 3.97 1.21
C THR A 57 9.82 2.89 0.12
N LEU A 58 8.71 2.40 -0.41
CA LEU A 58 8.66 1.47 -1.55
C LEU A 58 9.32 2.09 -2.78
N PHE A 59 8.98 3.34 -3.08
CA PHE A 59 9.55 4.09 -4.20
C PHE A 59 11.07 4.25 -4.08
N ILE A 60 11.57 4.67 -2.91
CA ILE A 60 13.01 4.80 -2.64
C ILE A 60 13.73 3.44 -2.74
N SER A 61 13.05 2.36 -2.35
CA SER A 61 13.58 0.99 -2.40
C SER A 61 13.56 0.38 -3.80
N GLY A 62 13.03 1.10 -4.81
CA GLY A 62 12.92 0.63 -6.19
C GLY A 62 11.83 -0.43 -6.41
N ILE A 63 10.94 -0.60 -5.45
CA ILE A 63 9.83 -1.56 -5.52
C ILE A 63 8.73 -0.97 -6.43
N PRO A 64 8.15 -1.74 -7.36
CA PRO A 64 7.07 -1.26 -8.21
C PRO A 64 5.88 -0.72 -7.41
N SER A 65 5.15 0.25 -7.96
CA SER A 65 3.93 0.73 -7.32
C SER A 65 2.88 -0.38 -7.24
N PRO A 66 2.26 -0.59 -6.07
CA PRO A 66 1.13 -1.51 -5.92
C PRO A 66 -0.15 -0.94 -6.52
N ASP A 67 -1.12 -1.83 -6.75
CA ASP A 67 -2.53 -1.45 -6.80
C ASP A 67 -3.00 -1.11 -5.38
N ILE A 68 -3.75 -0.02 -5.26
CA ILE A 68 -4.18 0.52 -3.95
C ILE A 68 -5.70 0.41 -3.86
N SER A 69 -6.19 -0.14 -2.75
CA SER A 69 -7.62 -0.24 -2.46
C SER A 69 -7.93 -0.02 -0.99
N TRP A 70 -9.17 0.39 -0.69
CA TRP A 70 -9.69 0.48 0.66
C TRP A 70 -10.72 -0.63 0.88
N THR A 71 -10.63 -1.34 2.01
CA THR A 71 -11.58 -2.39 2.37
C THR A 71 -12.71 -1.84 3.22
N GLU A 72 -13.85 -2.54 3.23
CA GLU A 72 -14.99 -2.23 4.10
C GLU A 72 -14.61 -2.29 5.60
N ASP A 73 -13.63 -3.12 5.95
CA ASP A 73 -13.09 -3.25 7.31
C ASP A 73 -12.18 -2.08 7.75
N GLY A 74 -12.01 -1.08 6.89
CA GLY A 74 -11.24 0.11 7.21
C GLY A 74 -9.73 -0.06 7.04
N ILE A 75 -9.31 -0.97 6.17
CA ILE A 75 -7.90 -1.31 5.92
C ILE A 75 -7.50 -0.76 4.55
N LEU A 76 -6.32 -0.11 4.49
CA LEU A 76 -5.72 0.24 3.21
C LEU A 76 -4.84 -0.90 2.72
N ASN A 77 -5.12 -1.36 1.51
CA ASN A 77 -4.51 -2.53 0.91
C ASN A 77 -3.61 -2.14 -0.27
N PHE A 78 -2.35 -2.56 -0.22
CA PHE A 78 -1.39 -2.47 -1.31
C PHE A 78 -1.16 -3.85 -1.89
N LYS A 79 -1.43 -4.02 -3.17
CA LYS A 79 -1.42 -5.34 -3.83
C LYS A 79 -0.49 -5.35 -5.03
N TRP A 80 0.28 -6.41 -5.15
CA TRP A 80 1.06 -6.72 -6.34
C TRP A 80 0.63 -8.06 -6.92
N HIS A 81 0.44 -8.06 -8.24
CA HIS A 81 0.19 -9.26 -9.01
C HIS A 81 1.52 -9.81 -9.51
N LEU A 82 1.88 -11.02 -9.06
CA LEU A 82 3.06 -11.76 -9.48
C LEU A 82 2.67 -12.78 -10.56
N GLU A 83 3.66 -13.36 -11.24
CA GLU A 83 3.39 -14.42 -12.23
C GLU A 83 2.78 -15.68 -11.58
N ASP A 84 3.13 -15.96 -10.33
CA ASP A 84 2.80 -17.18 -9.58
C ASP A 84 2.04 -16.91 -8.26
N GLY A 85 1.47 -15.71 -8.10
CA GLY A 85 0.78 -15.36 -6.86
C GLY A 85 0.46 -13.89 -6.68
N ILE A 86 0.25 -13.51 -5.42
CA ILE A 86 -0.10 -12.16 -4.98
C ILE A 86 0.75 -11.82 -3.75
N ALA A 87 1.30 -10.62 -3.73
CA ALA A 87 1.88 -10.01 -2.52
C ALA A 87 0.99 -8.87 -2.05
N MET A 88 0.83 -8.73 -0.73
CA MET A 88 -0.02 -7.71 -0.12
C MET A 88 0.66 -7.04 1.07
N LEU A 89 0.38 -5.74 1.25
CA LEU A 89 0.56 -5.02 2.50
C LEU A 89 -0.76 -4.41 2.92
N GLU A 90 -1.21 -4.76 4.12
CA GLU A 90 -2.38 -4.19 4.78
C GLU A 90 -1.95 -3.21 5.85
N ILE A 91 -2.54 -2.02 5.84
CA ILE A 91 -2.18 -0.93 6.75
C ILE A 91 -3.40 -0.57 7.59
N TYR A 92 -3.22 -0.65 8.90
CA TYR A 92 -4.23 -0.42 9.91
C TYR A 92 -4.01 0.94 10.60
N GLY A 93 -5.06 1.48 11.24
CA GLY A 93 -5.10 2.84 11.80
C GLY A 93 -4.26 3.11 13.05
N ASP A 94 -3.45 2.16 13.47
CA ASP A 94 -2.52 2.23 14.59
C ASP A 94 -1.05 2.06 14.16
N GLY A 95 -0.78 2.11 12.85
CA GLY A 95 0.55 1.89 12.28
C GLY A 95 0.96 0.41 12.22
N LEU A 96 0.05 -0.51 12.51
CA LEU A 96 0.23 -1.93 12.23
C LEU A 96 0.18 -2.17 10.72
N VAL A 97 1.15 -2.96 10.26
CA VAL A 97 1.27 -3.41 8.88
C VAL A 97 1.30 -4.93 8.89
N VAL A 98 0.46 -5.54 8.05
CA VAL A 98 0.51 -6.98 7.79
C VAL A 98 1.00 -7.20 6.37
N TYR A 99 2.08 -7.95 6.24
CA TYR A 99 2.62 -8.42 4.98
C TYR A 99 2.20 -9.86 4.76
N ASP A 100 1.67 -10.16 3.57
CA ASP A 100 1.38 -11.52 3.14
C ASP A 100 1.86 -11.74 1.71
N VAL A 101 2.34 -12.95 1.44
CA VAL A 101 2.57 -13.44 0.08
C VAL A 101 1.94 -14.81 -0.03
N THR A 102 0.98 -14.90 -0.94
CA THR A 102 0.32 -16.14 -1.30
C THR A 102 0.75 -16.53 -2.72
N ARG A 103 1.34 -17.72 -2.86
CA ARG A 103 1.64 -18.36 -4.15
C ARG A 103 0.80 -19.60 -4.35
N ASP A 104 0.53 -19.95 -5.60
CA ASP A 104 -0.46 -20.96 -6.00
C ASP A 104 -0.36 -22.32 -5.25
N ASP A 105 0.85 -22.72 -4.83
CA ASP A 105 1.10 -23.99 -4.13
C ASP A 105 1.85 -23.84 -2.78
N GLU A 106 2.01 -22.61 -2.25
CA GLU A 106 2.75 -22.36 -1.01
C GLU A 106 1.82 -21.94 0.15
N ARG A 107 2.26 -22.22 1.37
CA ARG A 107 1.60 -21.62 2.54
C ARG A 107 1.89 -20.12 2.55
N PRO A 108 0.90 -19.28 2.87
CA PRO A 108 1.12 -17.84 2.99
C PRO A 108 2.26 -17.53 3.97
N ASP A 109 3.21 -16.68 3.56
CA ASP A 109 4.25 -16.12 4.43
C ASP A 109 3.74 -14.80 5.02
N GLU A 110 2.95 -14.91 6.08
CA GLU A 110 2.37 -13.76 6.77
C GLU A 110 3.29 -13.26 7.89
N VAL A 111 3.55 -11.95 7.91
CA VAL A 111 4.29 -11.26 8.97
C VAL A 111 3.61 -9.94 9.32
N SER A 112 3.34 -9.72 10.60
CA SER A 112 2.82 -8.45 11.11
C SER A 112 3.92 -7.66 11.82
N PHE A 113 4.00 -6.35 11.58
CA PHE A 113 4.95 -5.45 12.25
C PHE A 113 4.39 -4.03 12.36
N THR A 114 4.99 -3.21 13.21
CA THR A 114 4.64 -1.78 13.28
C THR A 114 5.59 -0.97 12.40
N LEU A 115 5.13 0.13 11.81
CA LEU A 115 6.00 1.01 11.03
C LEU A 115 7.21 1.56 11.80
N THR A 116 7.11 1.64 13.12
CA THR A 116 8.21 2.05 13.99
C THR A 116 9.27 0.97 14.20
N ASP A 117 8.93 -0.30 13.94
CA ASP A 117 9.90 -1.39 13.91
C ASP A 117 10.68 -1.38 12.60
N THR A 118 11.74 -0.56 12.59
CA THR A 118 12.57 -0.37 11.41
C THR A 118 13.28 -1.64 10.96
N ALA A 119 13.56 -2.59 11.85
CA ALA A 119 14.21 -3.85 11.48
C ALA A 119 13.24 -4.73 10.67
N SER A 120 12.01 -4.90 11.17
CA SER A 120 10.96 -5.65 10.49
C SER A 120 10.54 -4.99 9.17
N LEU A 121 10.45 -3.66 9.13
CA LEU A 121 10.19 -2.92 7.89
C LEU A 121 11.28 -3.15 6.85
N GLN A 122 12.57 -3.10 7.23
CA GLN A 122 13.66 -3.35 6.28
C GLN A 122 13.69 -4.79 5.78
N ASP A 123 13.41 -5.78 6.63
CA ASP A 123 13.29 -7.18 6.20
C ASP A 123 12.12 -7.37 5.23
N CYS A 124 10.96 -6.77 5.53
CA CYS A 124 9.79 -6.76 4.64
C CYS A 124 10.12 -6.16 3.27
N LEU A 125 10.79 -5.00 3.22
CA LEU A 125 11.19 -4.37 1.96
C LEU A 125 12.16 -5.23 1.18
N ALA A 126 13.11 -5.89 1.86
CA ALA A 126 14.05 -6.80 1.22
C ALA A 126 13.34 -8.03 0.64
N LYS A 127 12.38 -8.62 1.36
CA LYS A 127 11.54 -9.72 0.88
C LYS A 127 10.74 -9.29 -0.35
N LEU A 128 10.03 -8.16 -0.26
CA LEU A 128 9.19 -7.65 -1.33
C LEU A 128 10.00 -7.31 -2.59
N ASN A 129 11.16 -6.68 -2.45
CA ASN A 129 12.02 -6.34 -3.59
C ASN A 129 12.52 -7.59 -4.34
N ARG A 130 12.76 -8.71 -3.64
CA ARG A 130 13.16 -9.98 -4.27
C ARG A 130 12.05 -10.59 -5.14
N LEU A 131 10.79 -10.21 -4.96
CA LEU A 131 9.69 -10.69 -5.79
C LEU A 131 9.70 -10.08 -7.20
N PHE A 132 10.46 -9.00 -7.41
CA PHE A 132 10.50 -8.24 -8.67
C PHE A 132 11.88 -8.28 -9.35
N GLN A 133 12.78 -9.15 -8.90
CA GLN A 133 14.13 -9.37 -9.45
C GLN A 133 14.18 -10.64 -10.28
#